data_AF-A0A7X5US56-F1
#
_entry.id   AF-A0A7X5US56-F1
#
_cell.length_a   1.000
_cell.length_b   1.000
_cell.length_c   1.000
_cell.angle_alpha   90.00
_cell.angle_beta   90.00
_cell.angle_gamma   90.00
#
_symmetry.space_group_name_H-M   'P 1'
#
loop_
_entity.id
_entity.type
_entity.pdbx_description
1 polymer ?
#
loop_
_entity_poly.entity_id
_entity_poly.type
_entity_poly.pdbx_seq_one_letter_code
_entity_poly.pdbx_strand_id
1 'polypeptide(L)' 'MLLDGLLSGFCARRDLRSLCLLLPAYLGDLGGDDDAERLATHARMLHAERRLPEDAQAALSEVIEALAG' A
#
# COMPACT_ATOMS: atom_id res chain seq x y z
N MET A 1 -8.77 7.94 -2.56
CA MET A 1 -8.31 6.81 -3.39
C MET A 1 -8.12 5.60 -2.49
N LEU A 2 -8.29 4.37 -2.96
CA LEU A 2 -8.28 3.13 -2.14
C LEU A 2 -7.08 3.05 -1.16
N LEU A 3 -5.91 3.52 -1.62
CA LEU A 3 -4.69 3.58 -0.82
C LEU A 3 -4.77 4.55 0.37
N ASP A 4 -5.43 5.70 0.24
CA ASP A 4 -5.57 6.67 1.34
C ASP A 4 -6.39 6.06 2.50
N GLY A 5 -7.43 5.30 2.17
CA GLY A 5 -8.24 4.57 3.15
C GLY A 5 -7.41 3.51 3.88
N LEU A 6 -6.59 2.77 3.13
CA LEU A 6 -5.69 1.78 3.69
C LEU A 6 -4.64 2.40 4.63
N LEU A 7 -4.00 3.50 4.20
CA LEU A 7 -3.03 4.26 5.00
C LEU A 7 -3.67 4.84 6.26
N SER A 8 -4.88 5.40 6.15
CA SER A 8 -5.65 5.88 7.30
C SER A 8 -5.93 4.76 8.30
N GLY A 9 -6.27 3.56 7.83
CA GLY A 9 -6.46 2.38 8.67
C GLY A 9 -5.18 1.94 9.38
N PHE A 10 -4.02 2.01 8.71
CA PHE A 10 -2.73 1.73 9.36
C PHE A 10 -2.35 2.79 10.39
N CYS A 11 -2.59 4.07 10.12
CA CYS A 11 -2.39 5.17 11.06
C CYS A 11 -3.24 5.00 12.32
N ALA A 12 -4.53 4.71 12.18
CA ALA A 12 -5.44 4.51 13.31
C ALA A 12 -5.01 3.33 14.21
N ARG A 13 -4.43 2.27 13.62
CA ARG A 13 -3.93 1.09 14.35
C ARG A 13 -2.49 1.21 14.81
N ARG A 14 -1.79 2.32 14.51
CA ARG A 14 -0.35 2.49 14.74
C ARG A 14 0.49 1.35 14.14
N ASP A 15 0.11 0.85 12.96
CA ASP A 15 0.84 -0.20 12.25
C ASP A 15 2.08 0.39 11.54
N LEU A 16 3.09 0.70 12.35
CA LEU A 16 4.32 1.34 11.88
C LEU A 16 5.07 0.50 10.85
N ARG A 17 4.98 -0.84 10.92
CA ARG A 17 5.63 -1.71 9.93
C ARG A 17 5.04 -1.52 8.55
N SER A 18 3.70 -1.51 8.44
CA SER A 18 3.02 -1.30 7.15
C SER A 18 3.28 0.11 6.62
N LEU A 19 3.22 1.10 7.51
CA LEU A 19 3.48 2.50 7.17
C LEU A 19 4.92 2.73 6.69
N CYS A 20 5.93 2.15 7.36
CA CYS A 20 7.33 2.29 6.93
C CYS A 20 7.59 1.70 5.54
N LEU A 21 6.79 0.72 5.11
CA LEU A 21 6.97 0.07 3.82
C LEU A 21 6.25 0.82 2.69
N LEU A 22 5.06 1.37 2.96
CA LEU A 22 4.25 2.05 1.94
C LEU A 22 4.46 3.56 1.86
N LEU A 23 4.62 4.27 2.99
CA LEU A 23 4.68 5.73 3.01
C LEU A 23 5.81 6.32 2.15
N PRO A 24 7.05 5.77 2.15
CA PRO A 24 8.11 6.33 1.32
C PRO A 24 7.78 6.25 -0.18
N ALA A 25 7.21 5.14 -0.63
CA ALA A 25 6.81 4.97 -2.03
C ALA A 25 5.62 5.87 -2.39
N TYR A 26 4.63 5.98 -1.50
CA TYR A 26 3.45 6.83 -1.70
C TYR A 26 3.78 8.33 -1.72
N LEU A 27 4.61 8.82 -0.79
CA LEU A 27 5.01 10.24 -0.76
C LEU A 27 5.99 10.59 -1.88
N GLY A 28 6.73 9.61 -2.39
CA GLY A 28 7.61 9.75 -3.53
C GLY A 28 6.91 9.55 -4.88
N ASP A 29 5.61 9.29 -4.89
CA ASP A 29 4.83 9.16 -6.12
C ASP A 29 4.48 10.55 -6.67
N LEU A 30 5.14 10.92 -7.77
CA LEU A 30 4.92 12.19 -8.45
C LEU A 30 4.05 12.02 -9.70
N GLY A 31 3.41 10.87 -9.87
CA GLY A 31 2.56 10.53 -11.01
C GLY A 31 3.31 10.02 -12.24
N GLY A 32 4.56 9.59 -12.08
CA GLY A 32 5.33 8.92 -13.13
C GLY A 32 5.09 7.41 -13.13
N ASP A 33 5.18 6.77 -14.30
CA ASP A 33 5.01 5.32 -14.44
C ASP A 33 6.00 4.53 -13.55
N ASP A 34 7.25 5.01 -13.43
CA ASP A 34 8.27 4.43 -12.55
C ASP A 34 7.91 4.52 -11.06
N ASP A 35 7.17 5.56 -10.67
CA ASP A 35 6.74 5.75 -9.29
C ASP A 35 5.56 4.83 -8.94
N ALA A 36 4.61 4.67 -9.87
CA ALA A 36 3.49 3.74 -9.74
C ALA A 36 3.98 2.29 -9.59
N GLU A 37 4.95 1.86 -10.41
CA GLU A 37 5.53 0.51 -10.30
C GLU A 37 6.31 0.32 -8.98
N ARG A 38 7.01 1.36 -8.51
CA ARG A 38 7.68 1.33 -7.21
C ARG A 38 6.68 1.17 -6.07
N LEU A 39 5.57 1.89 -6.12
CA LEU A 39 4.48 1.77 -5.15
C LEU A 39 3.82 0.38 -5.20
N ALA A 40 3.53 -0.12 -6.41
CA ALA A 40 2.98 -1.45 -6.62
C ALA A 40 3.90 -2.54 -6.06
N THR A 41 5.22 -2.41 -6.26
CA THR A 41 6.22 -3.35 -5.71
C THR A 41 6.16 -3.41 -4.19
N HIS A 42 6.13 -2.26 -3.51
CA HIS A 42 6.04 -2.20 -2.05
C HIS A 42 4.69 -2.76 -1.55
N ALA A 43 3.59 -2.46 -2.25
CA ALA A 43 2.28 -3.02 -1.93
C ALA A 43 2.26 -4.56 -2.04
N ARG A 44 2.85 -5.12 -3.10
CA ARG A 44 3.01 -6.58 -3.28
C ARG A 44 3.85 -7.21 -2.18
N MET A 45 4.95 -6.55 -1.77
CA MET A 45 5.79 -7.01 -0.66
C MET A 45 5.00 -7.08 0.65
N LEU A 46 4.27 -6.01 1.00
CA LEU A 46 3.42 -6.01 2.19
C LEU A 46 2.34 -7.09 2.13
N HIS A 47 1.71 -7.26 0.96
CA HIS A 47 0.68 -8.27 0.74
C HIS A 47 1.23 -9.69 0.94
N ALA A 48 2.46 -9.96 0.48
CA ALA A 48 3.12 -11.25 0.64
C ALA A 48 3.41 -11.63 2.10
N GLU A 49 3.55 -10.66 3.00
CA GLU A 49 3.75 -10.91 4.43
C GLU A 49 2.51 -11.55 5.10
N ARG A 50 1.31 -11.38 4.51
CA ARG A 50 0.02 -11.94 5.01
C ARG A 50 -0.24 -11.72 6.50
N ARG A 51 0.26 -10.62 7.05
CA ARG A 51 0.12 -10.26 8.47
C ARG A 51 -1.00 -9.27 8.75
N LEU A 52 -1.62 -8.73 7.71
CA LEU A 52 -2.71 -7.79 7.84
C LEU A 52 -4.01 -8.52 8.22
N PRO A 53 -4.93 -7.85 8.93
CA PRO A 53 -6.31 -8.29 9.04
C PRO A 53 -6.94 -8.52 7.65
N GLU A 54 -7.90 -9.44 7.55
CA GLU A 54 -8.48 -9.90 6.28
C GLU A 54 -9.06 -8.76 5.42
N ASP A 55 -9.76 -7.82 6.05
CA ASP A 55 -10.30 -6.61 5.41
C ASP A 55 -9.19 -5.74 4.80
N ALA A 56 -8.11 -5.52 5.55
CA ALA A 56 -6.97 -4.74 5.09
C ALA A 56 -6.14 -5.48 4.03
N GLN A 57 -6.08 -6.81 4.11
CA GLN A 57 -5.43 -7.65 3.12
C GLN A 57 -6.17 -7.59 1.78
N ALA A 58 -7.50 -7.71 1.79
CA ALA A 58 -8.34 -7.59 0.60
C ALA A 58 -8.24 -6.19 -0.03
N ALA A 59 -8.34 -5.14 0.78
CA ALA A 59 -8.16 -3.77 0.31
C ALA A 59 -6.78 -3.52 -0.31
N LEU A 60 -5.72 -4.16 0.22
CA LEU A 60 -4.38 -4.09 -0.36
C LEU A 60 -4.30 -4.83 -1.71
N SER A 61 -5.02 -5.94 -1.89
CA SER A 61 -5.13 -6.61 -3.20
C SER A 61 -5.75 -5.69 -4.25
N GLU A 62 -6.85 -5.01 -3.92
CA GLU A 62 -7.51 -4.04 -4.81
C GLU A 62 -6.58 -2.88 -5.20
N VAL A 63 -5.77 -2.38 -4.24
CA VAL A 63 -4.76 -1.35 -4.52
C VAL A 63 -3.70 -1.87 -5.52
N ILE A 64 -3.21 -3.10 -5.36
CA ILE A 64 -2.22 -3.69 -6.26
C ILE A 64 -2.79 -3.82 -7.68
N GLU A 65 -4.05 -4.25 -7.81
CA GLU A 65 -4.73 -4.36 -9.10
C GLU A 65 -4.90 -2.98 -9.77
N ALA A 66 -5.25 -1.96 -8.99
CA ALA A 66 -5.41 -0.59 -9.49
C ALA A 66 -4.08 0.06 -9.91
N LEU A 67 -2.96 -0.33 -9.31
CA LEU A 67 -1.63 0.17 -9.67
C LEU A 67 -0.99 -0.57 -10.86
N ALA A 68 -1.51 -1.75 -11.21
CA ALA A 68 -1.03 -2.53 -12.34
C ALA A 68 -1.70 -2.17 -13.68
N GLY A 69 -2.67 -1.25 -13.65
CA GLY A 69 -3.51 -0.85 -14.79
C GLY A 69 -3.14 0.49 -15.39
#